data_AF-A0A2E8HNY1-F1
#
_entry.id   AF-A0A2E8HNY1-F1
#
_cell.length_a   1.000
_cell.length_b   1.000
_cell.length_c   1.000
_cell.angle_alpha   90.00
_cell.angle_beta   90.00
_cell.angle_gamma   90.00
#
_symmetry.space_group_name_H-M   'P 1'
#
loop_
_entity.id
_entity.type
_entity.pdbx_description
1 polymer ?
#
loop_
_entity_poly.entity_id
_entity_poly.type
_entity_poly.pdbx_seq_one_letter_code
_entity_poly.pdbx_strand_id
1 'polypeptide(L)'
;MEAGKYDLHHRDIAREIQAIWQKRGFYDGEIDGVADPDFQNMLVSFMGWENYDLRIAAVEAIDVAGGETLMIDREVLEDIRTVFKKGLWKPKIGHR
;
A
#
# COMPACT_ATOMS: atom_id res chain seq x y z
N MET A 1 -26.08 -8.05 5.32
CA MET A 1 -24.91 -7.66 4.50
C MET A 1 -23.70 -7.67 5.42
N GLU A 2 -22.70 -8.47 5.09
CA GLU A 2 -21.57 -8.80 5.98
C GLU A 2 -20.37 -7.87 5.74
N ALA A 3 -20.53 -6.58 6.07
CA ALA A 3 -19.47 -5.57 5.88
C ALA A 3 -18.20 -5.87 6.69
N GLY A 4 -18.34 -6.53 7.86
CA GLY A 4 -17.22 -6.79 8.77
C GLY A 4 -16.17 -7.79 8.24
N LYS A 5 -16.50 -8.68 7.30
CA LYS A 5 -15.51 -9.62 6.75
C LYS A 5 -14.62 -8.99 5.67
N TYR A 6 -15.16 -8.09 4.86
CA TYR A 6 -14.40 -7.38 3.82
C TYR A 6 -13.49 -6.31 4.43
N ASP A 7 -13.89 -5.74 5.57
CA ASP A 7 -13.07 -4.80 6.33
C ASP A 7 -11.79 -5.47 6.88
N LEU A 8 -11.95 -6.62 7.53
CA LEU A 8 -10.80 -7.35 8.09
C LEU A 8 -9.78 -7.76 7.01
N HIS A 9 -10.25 -8.16 5.81
CA HIS A 9 -9.36 -8.62 4.77
C HIS A 9 -8.42 -7.52 4.24
N HIS A 10 -8.93 -6.30 4.01
CA HIS A 10 -8.08 -5.21 3.51
C HIS A 10 -7.10 -4.72 4.59
N ARG A 11 -7.52 -4.71 5.87
CA ARG A 11 -6.65 -4.34 6.99
C ARG A 11 -5.48 -5.30 7.13
N ASP A 12 -5.71 -6.59 6.96
CA ASP A 12 -4.63 -7.58 7.02
C ASP A 12 -3.65 -7.43 5.85
N ILE A 13 -4.14 -7.09 4.65
CA ILE A 13 -3.29 -6.76 3.50
C ILE A 13 -2.44 -5.51 3.81
N ALA A 14 -3.06 -4.44 4.33
CA ALA A 14 -2.36 -3.21 4.66
C ALA A 14 -1.25 -3.43 5.71
N ARG A 15 -1.55 -4.19 6.78
CA ARG A 15 -0.55 -4.56 7.80
C ARG A 15 0.65 -5.27 7.22
N GLU A 16 0.41 -6.20 6.31
CA GLU A 16 1.50 -6.94 5.70
C GLU A 16 2.37 -6.04 4.82
N ILE A 17 1.76 -5.15 4.04
CA ILE A 17 2.49 -4.19 3.21
C ILE A 17 3.33 -3.25 4.10
N GLN A 18 2.74 -2.69 5.17
CA GLN A 18 3.43 -1.88 6.17
C GLN A 18 4.64 -2.63 6.74
N ALA A 19 4.47 -3.89 7.15
CA ALA A 19 5.55 -4.71 7.68
C ALA A 19 6.67 -4.96 6.66
N ILE A 20 6.32 -5.20 5.39
CA ILE A 20 7.29 -5.41 4.31
C ILE A 20 8.11 -4.12 4.08
N TRP A 21 7.46 -2.97 3.99
CA TRP A 21 8.14 -1.69 3.76
C TRP A 21 8.98 -1.24 4.95
N GLN A 22 8.49 -1.42 6.18
CA GLN A 22 9.24 -1.10 7.39
C GLN A 22 10.49 -1.97 7.51
N LYS A 23 10.39 -3.28 7.21
CA LYS A 23 11.56 -4.18 7.16
C LYS A 23 12.63 -3.74 6.15
N ARG A 24 12.23 -2.99 5.11
CA ARG A 24 13.13 -2.45 4.08
C ARG A 24 13.62 -1.03 4.39
N GLY A 25 13.14 -0.42 5.47
CA GLY A 25 13.45 0.96 5.85
C GLY A 25 12.77 2.00 4.96
N PHE A 26 11.65 1.65 4.31
CA PHE A 26 10.92 2.53 3.40
C PHE A 26 9.66 3.15 4.01
N TYR A 27 9.23 2.66 5.17
CA TYR A 27 8.05 3.12 5.89
C TYR A 27 8.37 3.12 7.39
N ASP A 28 8.09 4.23 8.06
CA ASP A 28 8.33 4.45 9.48
C ASP A 28 7.04 4.59 10.31
N GLY A 29 5.87 4.56 9.65
CA GLY A 29 4.56 4.52 10.29
C GLY A 29 4.26 3.20 11.03
N GLU A 30 3.09 3.18 11.68
CA GLU A 30 2.65 2.04 12.49
C GLU A 30 2.20 0.86 11.62
N ILE A 31 2.35 -0.37 12.13
CA ILE A 31 1.81 -1.58 11.49
C ILE A 31 0.43 -1.88 12.09
N ASP A 32 -0.55 -1.02 11.78
CA ASP A 32 -1.89 -1.06 12.36
C ASP A 32 -2.98 -1.48 11.36
N GLY A 33 -2.65 -1.51 10.07
CA GLY A 33 -3.56 -1.81 8.95
C GLY A 33 -4.35 -0.60 8.45
N VAL A 34 -3.97 0.61 8.86
CA VAL A 34 -4.54 1.87 8.38
C VAL A 34 -3.66 2.40 7.26
N ALA A 35 -4.25 2.55 6.07
CA ALA A 35 -3.58 3.15 4.92
C ALA A 35 -3.59 4.68 5.05
N ASP A 36 -2.63 5.23 5.79
CA ASP A 36 -2.41 6.66 5.93
C ASP A 36 -1.90 7.31 4.60
N PRO A 37 -1.75 8.65 4.53
CA PRO A 37 -1.22 9.31 3.33
C PRO A 37 0.18 8.84 2.92
N ASP A 38 1.04 8.48 3.87
CA ASP A 38 2.40 8.02 3.56
C ASP A 38 2.38 6.62 2.95
N PHE A 39 1.51 5.74 3.44
CA PHE A 39 1.19 4.45 2.87
C PHE A 39 0.65 4.60 1.44
N GLN A 40 -0.31 5.51 1.22
CA GLN A 40 -0.88 5.77 -0.11
C GLN A 40 0.20 6.24 -1.09
N ASN A 41 1.07 7.18 -0.68
CA ASN A 41 2.18 7.66 -1.49
C ASN A 41 3.19 6.56 -1.83
N MET A 42 3.52 5.70 -0.87
CA MET A 42 4.36 4.52 -1.08
C MET A 42 3.72 3.53 -2.06
N LEU A 43 2.42 3.30 -1.93
CA LEU A 43 1.67 2.42 -2.83
C LEU A 43 1.68 2.97 -4.26
N VAL A 44 1.41 4.26 -4.44
CA VAL A 44 1.47 4.93 -5.75
C VAL A 44 2.87 4.86 -6.35
N SER A 45 3.92 5.09 -5.54
CA SER A 45 5.31 4.96 -6.01
C SER A 45 5.65 3.53 -6.44
N PHE A 46 5.09 2.51 -5.80
CA PHE A 46 5.24 1.12 -6.19
C PHE A 46 4.47 0.86 -7.49
N MET A 47 3.22 1.32 -7.56
CA MET A 47 2.34 1.11 -8.70
C MET A 47 2.88 1.71 -10.00
N GLY A 48 3.51 2.88 -9.93
CA GLY A 48 4.17 3.50 -11.09
C GLY A 48 5.44 2.78 -11.55
N TRP A 49 6.06 1.93 -10.71
CA TRP A 49 7.19 1.10 -11.13
C TRP A 49 6.72 -0.21 -11.78
N GLU A 50 5.63 -0.81 -11.31
CA GLU A 50 5.00 -1.99 -11.91
C GLU A 50 4.15 -1.67 -13.16
N ASN A 51 4.03 -0.39 -13.55
CA ASN A 51 3.21 0.09 -14.68
C ASN A 51 1.69 -0.10 -14.49
N TYR A 52 1.17 0.07 -13.26
CA TYR A 52 -0.28 0.13 -13.01
C TYR A 52 -0.86 1.52 -13.27
N ASP A 53 -0.40 2.26 -14.28
CA ASP A 53 -0.74 3.66 -14.50
C ASP A 53 -2.25 3.92 -14.56
N LEU A 54 -3.02 2.97 -15.12
CA LEU A 54 -4.47 3.04 -15.21
C LEU A 54 -5.19 2.99 -13.85
N ARG A 55 -4.54 2.50 -12.79
CA ARG A 55 -5.09 2.41 -11.44
C ARG A 55 -4.62 3.52 -10.51
N ILE A 56 -3.49 4.16 -10.81
CA ILE A 56 -2.89 5.20 -9.96
C ILE A 56 -3.88 6.33 -9.69
N ALA A 57 -4.54 6.86 -10.73
CA ALA A 57 -5.49 7.96 -10.56
C ALA A 57 -6.66 7.61 -9.63
N ALA A 58 -7.12 6.35 -9.62
CA ALA A 58 -8.18 5.90 -8.72
C ALA A 58 -7.68 5.77 -7.27
N VAL A 59 -6.42 5.34 -7.08
CA VAL A 59 -5.78 5.25 -5.77
C VAL A 59 -5.51 6.63 -5.19
N GLU A 60 -5.01 7.57 -6.00
CA GLU A 60 -4.75 8.96 -5.59
C GLU A 60 -6.03 9.75 -5.29
N ALA A 61 -7.16 9.40 -5.90
CA ALA A 61 -8.44 10.08 -5.67
C ALA A 61 -9.08 9.74 -4.31
N ILE A 62 -8.59 8.73 -3.60
CA ILE A 62 -9.14 8.31 -2.30
C ILE A 62 -8.64 9.28 -1.22
N ASP A 63 -9.58 9.90 -0.52
CA ASP A 63 -9.31 10.83 0.57
C ASP A 63 -9.00 10.07 1.88
N VAL A 64 -7.84 9.42 1.92
CA VAL A 64 -7.37 8.71 3.12
C VAL A 64 -7.19 9.66 4.31
N ALA A 65 -6.89 10.94 4.07
CA ALA A 65 -6.79 11.96 5.11
C ALA A 65 -8.17 12.32 5.70
N GLY A 66 -9.22 12.29 4.87
CA GLY A 66 -10.63 12.42 5.27
C GLY A 66 -11.24 11.15 5.85
N GLY A 67 -10.48 10.05 5.91
CA GLY A 67 -10.90 8.77 6.50
C GLY A 67 -11.52 7.79 5.51
N GLU A 68 -11.38 8.01 4.20
CA GLU A 68 -11.77 7.00 3.21
C GLU A 68 -10.87 5.77 3.28
N THR A 69 -11.45 4.60 3.02
CA THR A 69 -10.72 3.34 3.04
C THR A 69 -10.04 3.06 1.70
N LEU A 70 -8.72 2.96 1.73
CA LEU A 70 -7.94 2.46 0.61
C LEU A 70 -8.05 0.93 0.52
N MET A 71 -8.74 0.43 -0.51
CA MET A 71 -8.85 -1.01 -0.77
C MET A 71 -7.66 -1.47 -1.60
N ILE A 72 -6.93 -2.48 -1.11
CA ILE A 72 -5.80 -3.09 -1.82
C ILE A 72 -6.19 -4.51 -2.22
N ASP A 73 -6.09 -4.80 -3.52
CA ASP A 73 -6.35 -6.13 -4.04
C ASP A 73 -5.22 -7.11 -3.71
N ARG A 74 -5.58 -8.39 -3.61
CA ARG A 74 -4.61 -9.46 -3.36
C ARG A 74 -3.54 -9.56 -4.44
N GLU A 75 -3.86 -9.26 -5.70
CA GLU A 75 -2.87 -9.25 -6.80
C GLU A 75 -1.74 -8.26 -6.52
N VAL A 76 -2.08 -7.04 -6.09
CA VAL A 76 -1.10 -6.00 -5.75
C VAL A 76 -0.22 -6.45 -4.58
N LEU A 77 -0.79 -7.14 -3.57
CA LEU A 77 -0.01 -7.71 -2.48
C LEU A 77 0.99 -8.78 -2.95
N GLU A 78 0.60 -9.67 -3.86
CA GLU A 78 1.50 -10.71 -4.39
C GLU A 78 2.67 -10.11 -5.18
N ASP A 79 2.41 -9.05 -5.95
CA ASP A 79 3.43 -8.35 -6.71
C ASP A 79 4.38 -7.60 -5.77
N ILE A 80 3.86 -6.90 -4.77
CA ILE A 80 4.64 -6.34 -3.64
C ILE A 80 5.55 -7.44 -3.05
N ARG A 81 4.99 -8.56 -2.58
CA ARG A 81 5.76 -9.67 -1.97
C ARG A 81 6.89 -10.13 -2.88
N THR A 82 6.61 -10.33 -4.17
CA THR A 82 7.59 -10.79 -5.16
C THR A 82 8.72 -9.79 -5.34
N VAL A 83 8.38 -8.53 -5.52
CA VAL A 83 9.30 -7.43 -5.76
C VAL A 83 10.19 -7.18 -4.54
N PHE A 84 9.63 -7.22 -3.34
CA PHE A 84 10.38 -7.08 -2.10
C PHE A 84 11.32 -8.25 -1.84
N LYS A 85 10.85 -9.49 -2.05
CA LYS A 85 11.70 -10.68 -1.90
C LYS A 85 12.91 -10.65 -2.84
N LYS A 86 12.72 -10.15 -4.06
CA LYS A 86 13.78 -10.02 -5.07
C LYS A 86 14.60 -8.73 -4.92
N GLY A 87 14.14 -7.78 -4.11
CA GLY A 87 14.80 -6.49 -3.89
C GLY A 87 14.83 -5.57 -5.11
N LEU A 88 13.86 -5.71 -6.04
CA LEU A 88 13.88 -5.04 -7.34
C LEU A 88 13.49 -3.56 -7.30
N TRP A 89 12.74 -3.17 -6.27
CA TRP A 89 12.20 -1.82 -6.15
C TRP A 89 12.77 -1.06 -4.94
N LYS A 90 12.90 0.24 -5.14
CA LYS A 90 13.10 1.26 -4.12
C LYS A 90 12.14 2.41 -4.42
N PRO A 91 11.49 2.98 -3.39
CA PRO A 91 10.58 4.08 -3.61
C PRO A 91 11.31 5.31 -4.15
N LYS A 92 10.60 6.08 -4.99
CA LYS A 92 11.09 7.36 -5.53
C LYS A 92 10.70 8.56 -4.66
N ILE A 93 10.18 8.32 -3.45
CA ILE A 93 9.90 9.40 -2.51
C ILE A 93 11.23 9.91 -1.99
N GLY A 94 11.52 11.19 -2.23
CA GLY A 94 12.67 11.83 -1.59
C GLY A 94 12.48 11.74 -0.09
N HIS A 95 13.40 11.07 0.61
CA HIS A 95 13.49 11.20 2.06
C HIS A 95 13.59 12.70 2.37
N ARG A 96 12.52 13.28 2.94
CA ARG A 96 12.62 14.57 3.62
C ARG A 96 13.17 14.34 5.01
#